data_AF-A0A2H0I9W8-F1
#
_entry.id   AF-A0A2H0I9W8-F1
#
_cell.length_a   1.000
_cell.length_b   1.000
_cell.length_c   1.000
_cell.angle_alpha   90.00
_cell.angle_beta   90.00
_cell.angle_gamma   90.00
#
_symmetry.space_group_name_H-M   'P 1'
#
loop_
_entity.id
_entity.type
_entity.pdbx_description
1 polymer ?
#
loop_
_entity_poly.entity_id
_entity_poly.type
_entity_poly.pdbx_seq_one_letter_code
_entity_poly.pdbx_strand_id
1 'polypeptide(L)'
;MIKALIYFFILTITLNIAQAGNNLTPRKTDFYIIFNQTLAKKYAIKYAVTEKLPDKLFSISKLVYPETSQCYLGFQMLNTYFIGIPNRAKLRIESSSPSKSLSYNIPGDVFESDPIMNSFHIKIPCDTSFKNSNGVSLVYRFKTKIYKKSLPISIIQRVWSMKKPTPFIEGGNGKYLSVILNSKFWR
;
A
#
# COMPACT_ATOMS: atom_id res chain seq x y z
N MET A 1 5.08 1.00 36.01
CA MET A 1 4.99 1.97 34.88
C MET A 1 5.09 1.37 33.47
N ILE A 2 5.54 0.12 33.27
CA ILE A 2 5.60 -0.50 31.91
C ILE A 2 4.28 -1.18 31.50
N LYS A 3 3.42 -1.58 32.45
CA LYS A 3 2.13 -2.21 32.16
C LYS A 3 1.08 -1.23 31.63
N ALA A 4 1.10 0.04 32.04
CA ALA A 4 0.10 1.04 31.63
C ALA A 4 0.19 1.45 30.14
N LEU A 5 1.37 1.35 29.52
CA LEU A 5 1.57 1.68 28.10
C LEU A 5 0.99 0.62 27.16
N ILE A 6 0.98 -0.65 27.59
CA ILE A 6 0.44 -1.78 26.83
C ILE A 6 -1.10 -1.75 26.86
N TYR A 7 -1.70 -1.37 27.99
CA TYR A 7 -3.15 -1.19 28.07
C TYR A 7 -3.66 -0.05 27.17
N PHE A 8 -2.89 1.03 26.96
CA PHE A 8 -3.33 2.17 26.14
C PHE A 8 -3.39 1.84 24.63
N PHE A 9 -2.46 1.02 24.12
CA PHE A 9 -2.45 0.58 22.72
C PHE A 9 -3.50 -0.50 22.41
N ILE A 10 -3.83 -1.34 23.41
CA ILE A 10 -4.93 -2.31 23.29
C ILE A 10 -6.27 -1.58 23.34
N LEU A 11 -6.43 -0.56 24.22
CA LEU A 11 -7.70 0.15 24.41
C LEU A 11 -8.13 0.98 23.18
N THR A 12 -7.19 1.60 22.46
CA THR A 12 -7.49 2.40 21.25
C THR A 12 -7.87 1.55 20.03
N ILE A 13 -7.48 0.26 20.01
CA ILE A 13 -7.87 -0.69 18.96
C ILE A 13 -9.22 -1.33 19.29
N THR A 14 -9.57 -1.52 20.57
CA THR A 14 -10.91 -2.01 20.97
C THR A 14 -12.04 -0.98 20.86
N LEU A 15 -11.80 0.31 21.08
CA LEU A 15 -12.89 1.30 21.19
C LEU A 15 -13.49 1.74 19.84
N ASN A 16 -12.76 1.62 18.73
CA ASN A 16 -13.30 1.97 17.40
C ASN A 16 -14.13 0.86 16.76
N ILE A 17 -14.19 -0.31 17.39
CA ILE A 17 -14.94 -1.48 16.93
C ILE A 17 -16.24 -1.65 17.74
N ALA A 18 -16.42 -0.88 18.83
CA ALA A 18 -17.58 -0.94 19.71
C ALA A 18 -18.79 -0.08 19.25
N GLN A 19 -18.67 0.75 18.22
CA GLN A 19 -19.76 1.66 17.79
C GLN A 19 -20.39 1.36 16.42
N ALA A 20 -19.99 0.29 15.74
CA ALA A 20 -20.75 -0.25 14.62
C ALA A 20 -21.02 -1.74 14.91
N GLY A 21 -22.29 -2.05 15.19
CA GLY A 21 -22.73 -3.33 15.72
C GLY A 21 -22.23 -4.56 14.93
N ASN A 22 -22.05 -5.64 15.71
CA ASN A 22 -21.63 -7.00 15.34
C ASN A 22 -20.12 -7.28 15.35
N ASN A 23 -19.60 -7.50 16.57
CA ASN A 23 -18.61 -8.53 16.96
C ASN A 23 -17.75 -9.16 15.84
N LEU A 24 -16.84 -8.40 15.27
CA LEU A 24 -15.64 -8.92 14.61
C LEU A 24 -14.43 -8.25 15.26
N THR A 25 -13.82 -8.94 16.23
CA THR A 25 -12.48 -8.60 16.69
C THR A 25 -11.54 -8.97 15.54
N PRO A 26 -10.89 -8.02 14.83
CA PRO A 26 -10.14 -8.33 13.62
C PRO A 26 -8.99 -9.27 13.98
N ARG A 27 -9.10 -10.54 13.60
CA ARG A 27 -7.96 -11.46 13.66
C ARG A 27 -6.99 -11.04 12.56
N LYS A 28 -5.92 -10.31 12.96
CA LYS A 28 -4.67 -10.02 12.24
C LYS A 28 -4.80 -9.91 10.71
N THR A 29 -4.82 -8.69 10.20
CA THR A 29 -4.47 -8.42 8.79
C THR A 29 -3.07 -8.96 8.50
N ASP A 30 -2.95 -9.96 7.63
CA ASP A 30 -1.64 -10.34 7.11
C ASP A 30 -1.17 -9.23 6.17
N PHE A 31 -0.02 -8.62 6.50
CA PHE A 31 0.55 -7.54 5.71
C PHE A 31 1.94 -7.93 5.18
N TYR A 32 2.12 -7.71 3.89
CA TYR A 32 3.36 -7.96 3.17
C TYR A 32 3.83 -6.64 2.57
N ILE A 33 5.01 -6.14 2.91
CA ILE A 33 5.49 -4.84 2.43
C ILE A 33 6.96 -4.94 2.03
N ILE A 34 7.27 -4.37 0.88
CA ILE A 34 8.63 -4.17 0.39
C ILE A 34 8.86 -2.67 0.27
N PHE A 35 9.94 -2.20 0.89
CA PHE A 35 10.35 -0.81 0.88
C PHE A 35 11.39 -0.52 -0.21
N ASN A 36 11.42 0.72 -0.68
CA ASN A 36 12.49 1.22 -1.54
C ASN A 36 13.80 1.27 -0.76
N GLN A 37 14.83 0.56 -1.21
CA GLN A 37 16.11 0.48 -0.53
C GLN A 37 16.75 1.85 -0.28
N THR A 38 16.72 2.75 -1.27
CA THR A 38 17.30 4.09 -1.16
C THR A 38 16.55 4.94 -0.13
N LEU A 39 15.21 4.89 -0.16
CA LEU A 39 14.40 5.67 0.77
C LEU A 39 14.45 5.06 2.18
N ALA A 40 14.41 3.74 2.32
CA ALA A 40 14.57 3.07 3.62
C ALA A 40 15.89 3.44 4.29
N LYS A 41 16.99 3.48 3.53
CA LYS A 41 18.29 3.97 4.01
C LYS A 41 18.22 5.45 4.39
N LYS A 42 17.66 6.29 3.54
CA LYS A 42 17.52 7.75 3.77
C LYS A 42 16.77 8.06 5.08
N TYR A 43 15.74 7.29 5.39
CA TYR A 43 14.91 7.47 6.59
C TYR A 43 15.35 6.59 7.77
N ALA A 44 16.49 5.90 7.67
CA ALA A 44 17.01 5.03 8.72
C ALA A 44 16.00 3.97 9.22
N ILE A 45 15.26 3.37 8.29
CA ILE A 45 14.31 2.28 8.57
C ILE A 45 15.10 0.98 8.70
N LYS A 46 15.10 0.38 9.89
CA LYS A 46 15.79 -0.87 10.21
C LYS A 46 14.81 -2.04 10.10
N TYR A 47 15.38 -3.21 9.79
CA TYR A 47 14.66 -4.49 9.66
C TYR A 47 13.57 -4.53 8.57
N ALA A 48 13.55 -3.52 7.68
CA ALA A 48 12.69 -3.50 6.51
C ALA A 48 13.17 -4.50 5.46
N VAL A 49 12.23 -5.22 4.85
CA VAL A 49 12.47 -5.92 3.57
C VAL A 49 12.56 -4.86 2.48
N THR A 50 13.72 -4.75 1.83
CA THR A 50 13.99 -3.68 0.85
C THR A 50 14.32 -4.23 -0.53
N GLU A 51 13.95 -3.47 -1.56
CA GLU A 51 14.26 -3.76 -2.97
C GLU A 51 14.56 -2.47 -3.75
N LYS A 52 15.13 -2.61 -4.95
CA LYS A 52 15.29 -1.49 -5.89
C LYS A 52 13.94 -1.14 -6.52
N LEU A 53 13.30 -0.09 -6.01
CA LEU A 53 12.06 0.48 -6.54
C LEU A 53 12.34 1.76 -7.34
N PRO A 54 11.44 2.15 -8.28
CA PRO A 54 11.49 3.45 -8.93
C PRO A 54 11.66 4.59 -7.93
N ASP A 55 12.38 5.63 -8.34
CA ASP A 55 12.55 6.82 -7.53
C ASP A 55 11.22 7.35 -7.05
N LYS A 56 11.18 7.75 -5.77
CA LYS A 56 10.00 8.30 -5.08
C LYS A 56 8.84 7.31 -4.88
N LEU A 57 8.89 6.09 -5.42
CA LEU A 57 8.01 5.00 -4.96
C LEU A 57 8.61 4.46 -3.66
N PHE A 58 7.90 4.66 -2.55
CA PHE A 58 8.39 4.37 -1.21
C PHE A 58 8.19 2.91 -0.81
N SER A 59 7.01 2.34 -1.09
CA SER A 59 6.74 0.94 -0.80
C SER A 59 5.64 0.35 -1.68
N ILE A 60 5.62 -0.97 -1.77
CA ILE A 60 4.55 -1.77 -2.36
C ILE A 60 4.11 -2.78 -1.28
N SER A 61 2.81 -2.89 -1.04
CA SER A 61 2.26 -3.79 -0.03
C SER A 61 1.09 -4.64 -0.52
N LYS A 62 0.88 -5.80 0.12
CA LYS A 62 -0.35 -6.57 0.06
C LYS A 62 -0.96 -6.61 1.46
N LEU A 63 -2.23 -6.24 1.55
CA LEU A 63 -3.05 -6.41 2.74
C LEU A 63 -4.06 -7.52 2.47
N VAL A 64 -4.18 -8.46 3.40
CA VAL A 64 -5.17 -9.53 3.36
C VAL A 64 -6.08 -9.38 4.56
N TYR A 65 -7.38 -9.34 4.30
CA TYR A 65 -8.44 -9.37 5.30
C TYR A 65 -9.13 -10.74 5.22
N PRO A 66 -8.69 -11.73 6.03
CA PRO A 66 -9.19 -13.10 5.93
C PRO A 66 -10.71 -13.18 6.14
N GLU A 67 -11.23 -12.38 7.08
CA GLU A 67 -12.64 -12.37 7.47
C GLU A 67 -13.58 -11.96 6.32
N THR A 68 -13.13 -11.04 5.46
CA THR A 68 -13.92 -10.54 4.34
C THR A 68 -13.48 -11.13 3.00
N SER A 69 -12.47 -12.00 2.99
CA SER A 69 -11.79 -12.50 1.79
C SER A 69 -11.37 -11.37 0.83
N GLN A 70 -10.94 -10.23 1.40
CA GLN A 70 -10.53 -9.06 0.62
C GLN A 70 -9.01 -8.92 0.61
N CYS A 71 -8.46 -8.68 -0.57
CA CYS A 71 -7.06 -8.38 -0.76
C CYS A 71 -6.89 -7.00 -1.38
N TYR A 72 -5.87 -6.29 -0.91
CA TYR A 72 -5.53 -4.98 -1.41
C TYR A 72 -4.07 -4.94 -1.81
N LEU A 73 -3.78 -4.33 -2.95
CA LEU A 73 -2.44 -3.94 -3.36
C LEU A 73 -2.24 -2.46 -3.00
N GLY A 74 -1.36 -2.20 -2.05
CA GLY A 74 -1.03 -0.87 -1.56
C GLY A 74 0.25 -0.31 -2.20
N PHE A 75 0.26 1.00 -2.38
CA PHE A 75 1.43 1.74 -2.85
C PHE A 75 1.60 2.99 -1.99
N GLN A 76 2.82 3.23 -1.52
CA GLN A 76 3.20 4.48 -0.87
C GLN A 76 4.26 5.17 -1.73
N MET A 77 4.14 6.48 -1.93
CA MET A 77 5.03 7.25 -2.78
C MET A 77 5.12 8.70 -2.35
N LEU A 78 6.28 9.33 -2.56
CA LEU A 78 6.41 10.76 -2.31
C LEU A 78 5.47 11.54 -3.24
N ASN A 79 4.96 12.68 -2.78
CA ASN A 79 3.99 13.49 -3.54
C ASN A 79 4.46 13.88 -4.95
N THR A 80 5.78 14.02 -5.16
CA THR A 80 6.40 14.32 -6.46
C THR A 80 6.61 13.10 -7.37
N TYR A 81 6.03 11.94 -7.03
CA TYR A 81 6.06 10.74 -7.88
C TYR A 81 5.23 10.94 -9.16
N PHE A 82 4.06 11.57 -9.04
CA PHE A 82 3.21 11.96 -10.16
C PHE A 82 3.51 13.39 -10.61
N ILE A 83 3.17 13.67 -11.87
CA ILE A 83 3.13 15.03 -12.39
C ILE A 83 1.75 15.59 -12.07
N GLY A 84 1.68 16.43 -11.03
CA GLY A 84 0.43 17.00 -10.51
C GLY A 84 -0.48 15.98 -9.80
N ILE A 85 -1.73 16.36 -9.56
CA ILE A 85 -2.75 15.48 -8.98
C ILE A 85 -3.32 14.61 -10.11
N PRO A 86 -3.08 13.28 -10.08
CA PRO A 86 -3.55 12.39 -11.14
C PRO A 86 -5.07 12.25 -11.06
N ASN A 87 -5.74 12.35 -12.21
CA ASN A 87 -7.16 12.01 -12.35
C ASN A 87 -7.34 10.72 -13.16
N ARG A 88 -8.45 10.01 -12.89
CA ARG A 88 -8.81 8.75 -13.57
C ARG A 88 -7.64 7.74 -13.58
N ALA A 89 -6.93 7.65 -12.47
CA ALA A 89 -5.78 6.76 -12.35
C ALA A 89 -6.25 5.30 -12.31
N LYS A 90 -5.48 4.42 -12.94
CA LYS A 90 -5.72 2.98 -12.94
C LYS A 90 -4.42 2.20 -12.92
N LEU A 91 -4.44 1.06 -12.25
CA LEU A 91 -3.41 0.04 -12.37
C LEU A 91 -3.74 -0.84 -13.56
N ARG A 92 -2.86 -0.86 -14.55
CA ARG A 92 -2.93 -1.77 -15.69
C ARG A 92 -1.93 -2.90 -15.49
N ILE A 93 -2.41 -4.13 -15.55
CA ILE A 93 -1.58 -5.34 -15.56
C ILE A 93 -1.59 -5.89 -16.98
N GLU A 94 -0.42 -5.89 -17.60
CA GLU A 94 -0.18 -6.34 -18.96
C GLU A 94 0.07 -7.85 -18.96
N SER A 95 -0.50 -8.52 -19.96
CA SER A 95 -0.27 -9.93 -20.24
C SER A 95 0.26 -10.07 -21.67
N SER A 96 0.80 -11.25 -21.99
CA SER A 96 1.22 -11.60 -23.34
C SER A 96 0.08 -11.52 -24.36
N SER A 97 -1.17 -11.71 -23.93
CA SER A 97 -2.36 -11.42 -24.74
C SER A 97 -3.05 -10.13 -24.27
N PRO A 98 -3.29 -9.14 -25.16
CA PRO A 98 -4.01 -7.91 -24.81
C PRO A 98 -5.39 -8.17 -24.19
N SER A 99 -6.11 -9.18 -24.68
CA SER A 99 -7.44 -9.59 -24.17
C SER A 99 -7.41 -10.10 -22.73
N LYS A 100 -6.24 -10.46 -22.19
CA LYS A 100 -6.05 -10.94 -20.82
C LYS A 100 -5.47 -9.87 -19.88
N SER A 101 -5.30 -8.64 -20.37
CA SER A 101 -4.83 -7.54 -19.53
C SER A 101 -5.90 -7.15 -18.52
N LEU A 102 -5.50 -6.95 -17.26
CA LEU A 102 -6.41 -6.52 -16.19
C LEU A 102 -6.26 -5.01 -15.97
N SER A 103 -7.34 -4.36 -15.55
CA SER A 103 -7.32 -2.95 -15.19
C SER A 103 -8.16 -2.71 -13.95
N TYR A 104 -7.56 -2.04 -12.98
CA TYR A 104 -8.21 -1.69 -11.71
C TYR A 104 -8.17 -0.17 -11.54
N ASN A 105 -9.33 0.45 -11.36
CA ASN A 105 -9.40 1.88 -11.11
C ASN A 105 -8.87 2.19 -9.71
N ILE A 106 -8.11 3.27 -9.60
CA ILE A 106 -7.68 3.83 -8.32
C ILE A 106 -8.77 4.84 -7.92
N PRO A 107 -9.32 4.77 -6.70
CA PRO A 107 -10.31 5.75 -6.26
C PRO A 107 -9.74 7.17 -6.36
N GLY A 108 -10.56 8.13 -6.79
CA GLY A 108 -10.11 9.48 -7.16
C GLY A 108 -9.58 10.31 -5.98
N ASP A 109 -10.10 10.06 -4.78
CA ASP A 109 -9.86 10.87 -3.58
C ASP A 109 -8.54 10.53 -2.87
N VAL A 110 -7.80 9.58 -3.43
CA VAL A 110 -6.68 8.97 -2.71
C VAL A 110 -5.40 9.81 -2.82
N PHE A 111 -5.31 10.68 -3.81
CA PHE A 111 -4.23 11.63 -4.01
C PHE A 111 -4.53 12.95 -3.29
N GLU A 112 -4.58 12.91 -1.96
CA GLU A 112 -4.66 14.15 -1.18
C GLU A 112 -3.33 14.88 -1.19
N SER A 113 -3.39 16.19 -1.00
CA SER A 113 -2.23 17.07 -0.86
C SER A 113 -1.52 16.88 0.48
N ASP A 114 -1.26 15.64 0.92
CA ASP A 114 -0.30 15.43 1.99
C ASP A 114 1.03 16.05 1.51
N PRO A 115 1.67 16.93 2.32
CA PRO A 115 2.83 17.66 1.88
C PRO A 115 4.02 16.76 1.50
N ILE A 116 3.98 15.47 1.83
CA ILE A 116 5.16 14.62 1.80
C ILE A 116 4.89 13.28 1.10
N MET A 117 3.81 12.56 1.42
CA MET A 117 3.61 11.20 0.89
C MET A 117 2.14 10.91 0.52
N ASN A 118 1.94 10.37 -0.67
CA ASN A 118 0.68 9.81 -1.13
C ASN A 118 0.65 8.31 -0.87
N SER A 119 -0.52 7.76 -0.56
CA SER A 119 -0.71 6.32 -0.49
C SER A 119 -2.06 5.93 -1.05
N PHE A 120 -2.13 4.83 -1.79
CA PHE A 120 -3.40 4.27 -2.25
C PHE A 120 -3.42 2.75 -2.17
N HIS A 121 -4.63 2.21 -2.02
CA HIS A 121 -4.89 0.78 -1.98
C HIS A 121 -5.91 0.42 -3.05
N ILE A 122 -5.61 -0.63 -3.81
CA ILE A 122 -6.48 -1.13 -4.87
C ILE A 122 -6.99 -2.49 -4.44
N LYS A 123 -8.31 -2.65 -4.40
CA LYS A 123 -8.94 -3.96 -4.19
C LYS A 123 -8.66 -4.84 -5.40
N ILE A 124 -8.05 -5.99 -5.17
CA ILE A 124 -7.75 -7.00 -6.19
C ILE A 124 -8.24 -8.36 -5.64
N PRO A 125 -8.94 -9.19 -6.43
CA PRO A 125 -9.34 -10.53 -5.99
C PRO A 125 -8.15 -11.32 -5.44
N CYS A 126 -8.29 -11.92 -4.26
CA CYS A 126 -7.18 -12.59 -3.56
C CYS A 126 -6.55 -13.74 -4.36
N ASP A 127 -7.33 -14.39 -5.21
CA ASP A 127 -6.97 -15.47 -6.12
C ASP A 127 -6.31 -14.99 -7.43
N THR A 128 -6.22 -13.67 -7.64
CA THR A 128 -5.54 -13.10 -8.81
C THR A 128 -4.10 -13.60 -8.87
N SER A 129 -3.72 -14.20 -10.01
CA SER A 129 -2.34 -14.64 -10.26
C SER A 129 -1.64 -13.67 -11.19
N PHE A 130 -0.51 -13.14 -10.76
CA PHE A 130 0.37 -12.31 -11.58
C PHE A 130 1.48 -13.12 -12.29
N LYS A 131 1.48 -14.45 -12.19
CA LYS A 131 2.58 -15.32 -12.69
C LYS A 131 2.87 -15.13 -14.18
N ASN A 132 1.83 -14.91 -14.99
CA ASN A 132 1.93 -14.76 -16.46
C ASN A 132 1.83 -13.29 -16.92
N SER A 133 1.93 -12.34 -15.99
CA SER A 133 1.95 -10.92 -16.31
C SER A 133 3.35 -10.50 -16.75
N ASN A 134 3.45 -9.76 -17.85
CA ASN A 134 4.73 -9.28 -18.38
C ASN A 134 5.00 -7.80 -18.03
N GLY A 135 4.00 -7.09 -17.50
CA GLY A 135 4.16 -5.70 -17.09
C GLY A 135 3.07 -5.23 -16.14
N VAL A 136 3.38 -4.23 -15.34
CA VAL A 136 2.39 -3.45 -14.59
C VAL A 136 2.71 -1.96 -14.76
N SER A 137 1.68 -1.15 -14.86
CA SER A 137 1.83 0.30 -14.90
C SER A 137 0.69 1.03 -14.23
N LEU A 138 1.02 2.18 -13.64
CA LEU A 138 0.04 3.19 -13.27
C LEU A 138 -0.21 4.08 -14.48
N VAL A 139 -1.45 4.08 -14.96
CA VAL A 139 -1.91 4.94 -16.06
C VAL A 139 -2.80 6.01 -15.46
N TYR A 140 -2.48 7.27 -15.70
CA TYR A 140 -3.26 8.39 -15.17
C TYR A 140 -3.33 9.50 -16.20
N ARG A 141 -4.29 10.42 -16.02
CA ARG A 141 -4.39 11.62 -16.82
C ARG A 141 -4.05 12.84 -15.94
N PHE A 142 -3.33 13.78 -16.53
CA PHE A 142 -3.08 15.09 -15.95
C PHE A 142 -3.27 16.14 -17.05
N LYS A 143 -4.15 17.10 -16.78
CA LYS A 143 -4.71 17.99 -17.81
C LYS A 143 -5.27 17.14 -18.98
N THR A 144 -4.80 17.37 -20.20
CA THR A 144 -5.23 16.64 -21.40
C THR A 144 -4.33 15.44 -21.77
N LYS A 145 -3.21 15.25 -21.07
CA LYS A 145 -2.21 14.23 -21.42
C LYS A 145 -2.38 12.97 -20.57
N ILE A 146 -2.14 11.82 -21.21
CA ILE A 146 -2.11 10.51 -20.55
C ILE A 146 -0.65 10.20 -20.23
N TYR A 147 -0.41 9.79 -18.99
CA TYR A 147 0.89 9.41 -18.48
C TYR A 147 0.87 7.94 -18.05
N LYS A 148 2.01 7.27 -18.26
CA LYS A 148 2.24 5.87 -17.86
C LYS A 148 3.51 5.81 -17.00
N LYS A 149 3.41 5.22 -15.82
CA LYS A 149 4.54 4.92 -14.93
C LYS A 149 4.65 3.40 -14.79
N SER A 150 5.72 2.82 -15.33
CA SER A 150 5.98 1.38 -15.19
C SER A 150 6.33 1.04 -13.74
N LEU A 151 5.78 -0.06 -13.26
CA LEU A 151 6.06 -0.62 -11.94
C LEU A 151 6.82 -1.96 -12.09
N PRO A 152 7.66 -2.33 -11.11
CA PRO A 152 8.42 -3.57 -11.16
C PRO A 152 7.52 -4.80 -10.97
N ILE A 153 7.18 -5.49 -12.06
CA ILE A 153 6.28 -6.65 -12.03
C ILE A 153 6.81 -7.79 -11.16
N SER A 154 8.13 -8.03 -11.17
CA SER A 154 8.76 -9.05 -10.32
C SER A 154 8.52 -8.79 -8.83
N ILE A 155 8.50 -7.53 -8.41
CA ILE A 155 8.25 -7.15 -7.02
C ILE A 155 6.77 -7.28 -6.68
N ILE A 156 5.87 -6.90 -7.59
CA ILE A 156 4.42 -7.12 -7.41
C ILE A 156 4.12 -8.61 -7.30
N GLN A 157 4.66 -9.44 -8.18
CA GLN A 157 4.55 -10.90 -8.13
C GLN A 157 5.04 -11.44 -6.78
N ARG A 158 6.22 -10.96 -6.33
CA ARG A 158 6.79 -11.35 -5.04
C ARG A 158 5.87 -10.99 -3.88
N VAL A 159 5.52 -9.71 -3.72
CA VAL A 159 4.61 -9.22 -2.65
C VAL A 159 3.29 -10.00 -2.68
N TRP A 160 2.75 -10.27 -3.86
CA TRP A 160 1.48 -10.97 -3.99
C TRP A 160 1.54 -12.45 -3.58
N SER A 161 2.69 -13.09 -3.80
CA SER A 161 2.94 -14.50 -3.47
C SER A 161 3.40 -14.75 -2.03
N MET A 162 3.71 -13.70 -1.27
CA MET A 162 4.19 -13.85 0.10
C MET A 162 3.11 -14.48 0.99
N LYS A 163 3.55 -15.44 1.82
CA LYS A 163 2.71 -16.15 2.80
C LYS A 163 3.02 -15.76 4.25
N LYS A 164 4.27 -15.36 4.53
CA LYS A 164 4.70 -14.93 5.87
C LYS A 164 4.63 -13.41 6.00
N PRO A 165 3.99 -12.88 7.06
CA PRO A 165 3.85 -11.44 7.24
C PRO A 165 5.22 -10.77 7.35
N THR A 166 5.26 -9.48 7.03
CA THR A 166 6.49 -8.70 7.15
C THR A 166 6.87 -8.56 8.63
N PRO A 167 8.16 -8.68 8.99
CA PRO A 167 8.60 -8.42 10.36
C PRO A 167 8.27 -6.98 10.79
N PHE A 168 8.22 -6.78 12.10
CA PHE A 168 8.13 -5.43 12.67
C PHE A 168 9.37 -4.62 12.29
N ILE A 169 9.15 -3.35 11.93
CA ILE A 169 10.21 -2.40 11.59
C ILE A 169 10.58 -1.55 12.81
N GLU A 170 11.84 -1.14 12.91
CA GLU A 170 12.31 -0.22 13.95
C GLU A 170 13.05 0.96 13.30
N GLY A 171 13.13 2.11 13.97
CA GLY A 171 13.93 3.24 13.50
C GLY A 171 13.14 4.42 12.94
N GLY A 172 13.90 5.41 12.46
CA GLY A 172 13.53 6.82 12.41
C GLY A 172 12.19 7.07 11.75
N ASN A 173 11.28 7.69 12.51
CA ASN A 173 9.98 8.15 12.05
C ASN A 173 8.89 7.06 11.92
N GLY A 174 8.92 5.99 12.71
CA GLY A 174 7.72 5.15 12.94
C GLY A 174 6.48 5.97 13.35
N LYS A 175 6.68 7.05 14.12
CA LYS A 175 5.66 8.06 14.49
C LYS A 175 5.16 8.88 13.28
N TYR A 176 5.98 9.03 12.24
CA TYR A 176 5.69 9.80 11.04
C TYR A 176 5.05 8.94 9.94
N LEU A 177 5.51 7.69 9.79
CA LEU A 177 4.77 6.67 9.05
C LEU A 177 3.39 6.45 9.69
N SER A 178 3.27 6.40 11.01
CA SER A 178 1.97 6.31 11.69
C SER A 178 1.15 7.59 11.57
N VAL A 179 1.75 8.80 11.59
CA VAL A 179 1.01 10.06 11.40
C VAL A 179 0.50 10.18 9.96
N ILE A 180 1.28 9.77 8.95
CA ILE A 180 0.84 9.75 7.55
C ILE A 180 -0.19 8.63 7.29
N LEU A 181 -0.09 7.49 7.98
CA LEU A 181 -1.03 6.37 7.82
C LEU A 181 -2.32 6.53 8.65
N ASN A 182 -2.30 7.27 9.76
CA ASN A 182 -3.47 7.49 10.62
C ASN A 182 -4.24 8.80 10.34
N SER A 183 -3.69 9.76 9.59
CA SER A 183 -4.35 11.06 9.35
C SER A 183 -5.58 11.00 8.45
N LYS A 184 -5.87 9.86 7.81
CA LYS A 184 -7.03 9.67 6.93
C LYS A 184 -8.06 8.63 7.38
N PHE A 185 -7.88 7.99 8.52
CA PHE A 185 -8.95 7.12 9.07
C PHE A 185 -9.97 7.89 9.92
N TRP A 186 -9.85 9.22 10.01
CA TRP A 186 -10.65 10.08 10.91
C TRP A 186 -11.18 11.37 10.27
N ARG A 187 -11.48 11.36 8.96
CA ARG A 187 -12.33 12.37 8.32
C ARG A 187 -13.26 11.72 7.33
#